data_AF-A0A6D1ADB4-F1
#
_entry.id   AF-A0A6D1ADB4-F1
#
_cell.length_a   1.000
_cell.length_b   1.000
_cell.length_c   1.000
_cell.angle_alpha   90.00
_cell.angle_beta   90.00
_cell.angle_gamma   90.00
#
_symmetry.space_group_name_H-M   'P 1'
#
loop_
_entity.id
_entity.type
_entity.pdbx_description
1 polymer ?
#
loop_
_entity_poly.entity_id
_entity_poly.type
_entity_poly.pdbx_seq_one_letter_code
_entity_poly.pdbx_strand_id
1 'polypeptide(L)' 'NLSQFFDVRGPSVVVDTACSSALVGMNMAIQALRGGDIQSAIVGGVSLLSSDASHRLFDRRGILSKHSSFHVFDERAD' A
#
# COMPACT_ATOMS: atom_id res chain seq x y z
N ASN A 1 -13.96 10.09 6.39
CA ASN A 1 -13.27 10.28 5.10
C ASN A 1 -12.28 11.43 5.28
N LEU A 2 -11.01 11.22 4.91
CA LEU A 2 -9.93 12.20 5.11
C LEU A 2 -10.25 13.54 4.41
N SER A 3 -10.81 13.49 3.20
CA SER A 3 -11.05 14.71 2.43
C SER A 3 -12.12 15.60 3.06
N GLN A 4 -13.19 15.00 3.56
CA GLN A 4 -14.22 15.72 4.32
C GLN A 4 -13.70 16.31 5.63
N PHE A 5 -12.87 15.56 6.36
CA PHE A 5 -12.38 15.99 7.66
C PHE A 5 -11.48 17.23 7.56
N PHE A 6 -10.67 17.32 6.51
CA PHE A 6 -9.76 18.46 6.27
C PHE A 6 -10.30 19.48 5.26
N ASP A 7 -11.55 19.35 4.79
CA ASP A 7 -12.15 20.16 3.70
C ASP A 7 -11.23 20.32 2.46
N VAL A 8 -10.54 19.25 2.06
CA VAL A 8 -9.76 19.24 0.82
C VAL A 8 -10.64 18.87 -0.36
N ARG A 9 -10.56 19.66 -1.43
CA ARG A 9 -11.47 19.60 -2.59
C ARG A 9 -10.84 19.04 -3.86
N GLY A 10 -9.61 18.51 -3.75
CA GLY A 10 -8.96 17.78 -4.83
C GLY A 10 -9.47 16.34 -4.99
N PRO A 11 -8.91 15.56 -5.93
CA PRO A 11 -9.24 14.17 -6.12
C PRO A 11 -9.09 13.34 -4.83
N SER A 12 -10.07 12.49 -4.55
CA SER A 12 -10.09 11.59 -3.38
C SER A 12 -10.36 10.17 -3.84
N VAL A 13 -9.33 9.33 -3.86
CA VAL A 13 -9.37 7.98 -4.46
C VAL A 13 -8.73 6.95 -3.54
N VAL A 14 -9.24 5.72 -3.61
CA VAL A 14 -8.64 4.54 -2.97
C VAL A 14 -8.01 3.68 -4.06
N VAL A 15 -6.76 3.28 -3.86
CA VAL A 15 -6.01 2.46 -4.81
C VAL A 15 -5.69 1.13 -4.15
N ASP A 16 -6.05 0.03 -4.82
CA ASP A 16 -5.67 -1.32 -4.44
C ASP A 16 -4.92 -1.98 -5.60
N THR A 17 -3.63 -2.15 -5.40
CA THR A 17 -2.74 -2.92 -6.28
C THR A 17 -1.94 -3.93 -5.45
N ALA A 18 -2.55 -4.45 -4.38
CA ALA A 18 -1.90 -5.31 -3.39
C ALA A 18 -0.65 -4.66 -2.77
N CYS A 19 0.50 -5.34 -2.78
CA CYS A 19 1.73 -4.94 -2.09
C CYS A 19 2.32 -3.60 -2.58
N SER A 20 1.96 -3.13 -3.78
CA SER A 20 2.46 -1.89 -4.35
C SER A 20 1.52 -0.69 -4.18
N SER A 21 0.38 -0.84 -3.51
CA SER A 21 -0.68 0.18 -3.42
C SER A 21 -0.18 1.57 -3.01
N ALA A 22 0.66 1.66 -1.99
CA ALA A 22 1.21 2.94 -1.54
C ALA A 22 2.10 3.61 -2.60
N LEU A 23 2.94 2.82 -3.28
CA LEU A 23 3.82 3.33 -4.34
C LEU A 23 3.04 3.73 -5.58
N VAL A 24 2.00 2.98 -5.95
CA VAL A 24 1.12 3.33 -7.06
C VAL A 24 0.37 4.63 -6.75
N GLY A 25 -0.20 4.77 -5.55
CA GLY A 25 -0.84 6.01 -5.10
C GLY A 25 0.12 7.20 -5.11
N MET A 26 1.37 7.00 -4.68
CA MET A 26 2.41 8.02 -4.73
C MET A 26 2.76 8.41 -6.17
N ASN A 27 2.92 7.44 -7.06
CA ASN A 27 3.18 7.69 -8.48
C ASN A 27 2.04 8.48 -9.13
N MET A 28 0.78 8.13 -8.86
CA MET A 28 -0.39 8.87 -9.35
C MET A 28 -0.36 10.34 -8.88
N ALA A 29 -0.07 10.58 -7.59
CA ALA A 29 0.04 11.93 -7.06
C ALA A 29 1.17 12.74 -7.72
N ILE A 30 2.34 12.12 -7.92
CA ILE A 30 3.47 12.76 -8.61
C ILE A 30 3.10 13.15 -10.04
N GLN A 31 2.42 12.27 -10.77
CA GLN A 31 2.01 12.55 -12.15
C GLN A 31 1.00 13.71 -12.21
N ALA A 32 0.01 13.73 -11.31
CA ALA A 32 -0.96 14.82 -11.23
C ALA A 32 -0.32 16.18 -10.84
N LEU A 33 0.63 16.17 -9.90
CA LEU A 33 1.39 17.36 -9.52
C LEU A 33 2.24 17.89 -10.68
N ARG A 34 2.92 17.01 -11.41
CA ARG A 34 3.73 17.38 -12.59
C ARG A 34 2.88 17.85 -13.76
N GLY A 35 1.69 17.26 -13.93
CA GLY A 35 0.72 17.67 -14.94
C GLY A 35 0.03 19.01 -14.64
N GLY A 36 0.11 19.49 -13.39
CA GLY A 36 -0.55 20.71 -12.95
C GLY A 36 -2.03 20.54 -12.60
N ASP A 37 -2.53 19.29 -12.55
CA ASP A 37 -3.93 18.98 -12.20
C ASP A 37 -4.23 19.31 -10.73
N ILE A 38 -3.22 19.22 -9.87
CA ILE A 38 -3.28 19.52 -8.44
C ILE A 38 -2.04 20.29 -7.99
N GLN A 39 -2.16 21.06 -6.90
CA GLN A 39 -1.06 21.82 -6.31
C GLN A 39 -0.42 21.13 -5.10
N SER A 40 -1.15 20.20 -4.48
CA SER A 40 -0.72 19.45 -3.29
C SER A 40 -1.44 18.11 -3.24
N ALA A 41 -0.81 17.10 -2.64
CA ALA A 41 -1.38 15.77 -2.48
C ALA A 41 -1.12 15.23 -1.07
N ILE A 42 -2.10 14.50 -0.53
CA ILE A 42 -1.91 13.65 0.66
C ILE A 42 -1.98 12.21 0.17
N VAL A 43 -0.90 11.46 0.39
CA VAL A 43 -0.83 10.04 0.03
C VAL A 43 -0.55 9.24 1.30
N GLY A 44 -1.38 8.24 1.56
CA GLY A 44 -1.21 7.33 2.67
C GLY A 44 -1.52 5.90 2.23
N GLY A 45 -0.91 4.92 2.91
CA GLY A 45 -1.20 3.51 2.76
C GLY A 45 -1.41 2.88 4.12
N VAL A 46 -2.41 2.01 4.25
CA VAL A 46 -2.69 1.28 5.48
C VAL A 46 -2.83 -0.21 5.15
N SER A 47 -2.31 -1.06 6.02
CA SER A 47 -2.50 -2.50 5.97
C SER A 47 -2.92 -2.96 7.36
N LEU A 48 -4.03 -3.68 7.44
CA LEU A 48 -4.59 -4.19 8.69
C LEU A 48 -4.85 -5.69 8.54
N LEU A 49 -4.25 -6.48 9.43
CA LEU A 49 -4.49 -7.91 9.55
C LEU A 49 -5.35 -8.15 10.79
N SER A 50 -6.66 -7.94 10.66
CA SER A 50 -7.59 -7.98 11.80
C SER A 50 -7.95 -9.40 12.28
N SER A 51 -7.49 -10.44 11.57
CA SER A 51 -7.71 -11.83 11.95
C SER A 51 -6.63 -12.74 11.36
N ASP A 52 -6.51 -13.95 11.91
CA ASP A 52 -5.59 -14.99 11.41
C ASP A 52 -5.98 -15.57 10.04
N ALA A 53 -7.13 -15.20 9.48
CA ALA A 53 -7.58 -15.70 8.18
C ALA A 53 -6.57 -15.36 7.07
N SER A 54 -6.06 -14.12 7.06
CA SER A 54 -5.06 -13.68 6.09
C SER A 54 -3.74 -14.42 6.28
N HIS A 55 -3.29 -14.61 7.52
CA HIS A 55 -2.07 -15.36 7.82
C HIS A 55 -2.17 -16.81 7.33
N ARG A 56 -3.26 -17.51 7.67
CA ARG A 56 -3.50 -18.89 7.20
C ARG A 56 -3.62 -18.98 5.68
N LEU A 57 -4.17 -17.96 5.04
CA LEU A 57 -4.29 -17.92 3.59
C LEU A 57 -2.90 -17.78 2.92
N PHE A 58 -2.04 -16.92 3.44
CA PHE A 58 -0.68 -16.74 2.93
C PHE A 58 0.19 -17.98 3.19
N ASP A 59 0.05 -18.60 4.36
CA ASP A 59 0.71 -19.86 4.70
C ASP A 59 0.32 -20.99 3.73
N ARG A 60 -0.99 -21.18 3.50
CA ARG A 60 -1.50 -22.19 2.53
C ARG A 60 -1.02 -21.96 1.09
N ARG A 61 -0.63 -20.72 0.75
CA ARG A 61 -0.09 -20.37 -0.56
C ARG A 61 1.43 -20.47 -0.62
N GLY A 62 2.10 -20.80 0.48
CA GLY A 62 3.57 -20.86 0.55
C GLY A 62 4.22 -19.49 0.41
N ILE A 63 3.54 -18.40 0.78
CA ILE A 63 4.06 -17.03 0.67
C ILE A 63 4.83 -16.61 1.93
N LEU A 64 4.53 -17.26 3.07
CA LEU A 64 5.16 -16.92 4.35
C LEU A 64 6.44 -17.72 4.55
N SER A 65 7.47 -17.04 5.02
CA SER A 65 8.67 -17.71 5.52
C SER A 65 8.36 -18.49 6.79
N LYS A 66 9.02 -19.65 6.97
CA LYS A 66 8.98 -20.38 8.24
C LYS A 66 9.85 -19.73 9.31
N HIS A 67 10.74 -18.83 8.90
CA HIS A 67 11.63 -18.08 9.77
C HIS A 67 11.00 -16.73 10.14
N SER A 68 11.37 -16.21 11.31
CA SER A 68 10.86 -14.92 11.80
C SER A 68 11.48 -13.70 11.13
N SER A 69 12.41 -13.90 10.18
CA SER A 69 13.22 -12.85 9.57
C SER A 69 13.15 -12.88 8.06
N PHE A 70 13.27 -11.72 7.43
CA PHE A 70 13.36 -11.62 5.97
C PHE A 70 14.78 -11.92 5.48
N HIS A 71 14.88 -12.84 4.53
CA HIS A 71 16.14 -13.25 3.91
C HIS A 71 16.24 -12.69 2.48
N VAL A 72 16.17 -11.36 2.35
CA VAL A 72 16.14 -10.69 1.05
C VAL A 72 17.49 -10.87 0.33
N PHE A 73 17.48 -11.53 -0.84
CA PHE A 73 18.67 -11.86 -1.64
C PHE A 73 19.72 -12.75 -0.92
N ASP A 74 19.29 -13.61 0.01
CA ASP A 74 20.15 -14.51 0.79
C ASP A 74 19.90 -15.99 0.42
N GLU A 75 20.89 -16.86 0.61
CA GLU A 75 20.79 -18.31 0.33
C GLU A 75 19.72 -19.01 1.19
N ARG A 76 19.39 -18.46 2.36
CA ARG A 76 18.37 -18.98 3.28
C ARG A 76 16.94 -18.59 2.90
N ALA A 77 16.73 -17.91 1.76
CA ALA A 77 15.40 -17.53 1.29
C ALA A 77 14.55 -18.77 0.93
N ASP A 78 13.31 -18.78 1.41
CA ASP A 78 12.30 -19.81 1.18
C ASP A 78 11.15 -19.34 0.25
#